data_AF-A0A4Y2URN8-F1
#
_entry.id   AF-A0A4Y2URN8-F1
#
_cell.length_a   1.000
_cell.length_b   1.000
_cell.length_c   1.000
_cell.angle_alpha   90.00
_cell.angle_beta   90.00
_cell.angle_gamma   90.00
#
_symmetry.space_group_name_H-M   'P 1'
#
loop_
_entity.id
_entity.type
_entity.pdbx_description
1 polymer ?
#
loop_
_entity_poly.entity_id
_entity_poly.type
_entity_poly.pdbx_seq_one_letter_code
_entity_poly.pdbx_strand_id
1 'polypeptide(L)'
;MGKIESTSKQAVAINQAGAIRRMLEDSKFVFWITVFHNIMPHVDVLYNQLQRTLTDAALIRKQVNVFRQSLEKERKRMDTVTKEISASYETSRKRKRENIHINRTVAAREICDVISNQVKDRFYFSLLCCFSPRSSKIPGVREKVSNSDS
;
A
#
# COMPACT_ATOMS: atom_id res chain seq x y z
N MET A 1 -25.93 47.40 -8.89
CA MET A 1 -25.11 46.74 -7.84
C MET A 1 -24.74 45.28 -8.17
N GLY A 2 -25.62 44.44 -8.71
CA GLY A 2 -25.41 42.97 -8.75
C GLY A 2 -24.34 42.37 -9.69
N LYS A 3 -23.80 43.11 -10.67
CA LYS A 3 -22.77 42.58 -11.60
C LYS A 3 -21.35 42.54 -11.00
N ILE A 4 -21.09 43.34 -9.98
CA ILE A 4 -19.75 43.49 -9.36
C ILE A 4 -19.55 42.42 -8.27
N GLU A 5 -20.63 42.07 -7.57
CA GLU A 5 -20.59 41.03 -6.54
C GLU A 5 -20.48 39.60 -7.13
N SER A 6 -21.09 39.36 -8.30
CA SER A 6 -20.97 38.09 -9.02
C SER A 6 -19.58 37.89 -9.66
N THR A 7 -18.98 38.94 -10.22
CA THR A 7 -17.61 38.91 -10.76
C THR A 7 -16.55 38.80 -9.66
N SER A 8 -16.79 39.42 -8.48
CA SER A 8 -15.91 39.28 -7.31
C SER A 8 -15.77 37.81 -6.85
N LYS A 9 -16.89 37.08 -6.72
CA LYS A 9 -16.88 35.65 -6.36
C LYS A 9 -16.23 34.78 -7.45
N GLN A 10 -16.41 35.15 -8.72
CA GLN A 10 -15.79 34.46 -9.85
C GLN A 10 -14.26 34.61 -9.86
N ALA A 11 -13.73 35.80 -9.54
CA ALA A 11 -12.29 36.02 -9.45
C ALA A 11 -11.64 35.17 -8.34
N VAL A 12 -12.30 35.05 -7.18
CA VAL A 12 -11.85 34.18 -6.08
C VAL A 12 -11.83 32.71 -6.51
N ALA A 13 -12.90 32.23 -7.16
CA ALA A 13 -12.98 30.86 -7.66
C ALA A 13 -11.91 30.56 -8.74
N ILE A 14 -11.65 31.49 -9.65
CA ILE A 14 -10.59 31.38 -10.67
C ILE A 14 -9.21 31.27 -10.01
N ASN A 15 -8.94 32.09 -9.00
CA ASN A 15 -7.68 32.06 -8.28
C ASN A 15 -7.49 30.75 -7.49
N GLN A 16 -8.54 30.25 -6.86
CA GLN A 16 -8.53 28.96 -6.15
C GLN A 16 -8.30 27.80 -7.13
N ALA A 17 -9.05 27.74 -8.23
CA ALA A 17 -8.86 26.71 -9.26
C ALA A 17 -7.45 26.77 -9.86
N GLY A 18 -6.92 27.97 -10.10
CA GLY A 18 -5.55 28.18 -10.54
C GLY A 18 -4.50 27.71 -9.54
N ALA A 19 -4.74 27.90 -8.23
CA ALA A 19 -3.86 27.40 -7.18
C ALA A 19 -3.88 25.86 -7.11
N ILE A 20 -5.05 25.24 -7.22
CA ILE A 20 -5.19 23.77 -7.28
C ILE A 20 -4.44 23.22 -8.49
N ARG A 21 -4.62 23.80 -9.68
CA ARG A 21 -3.90 23.35 -10.88
C ARG A 21 -2.39 23.38 -10.70
N ARG A 22 -1.83 24.46 -10.15
CA ARG A 22 -0.38 24.55 -9.86
C ARG A 22 0.09 23.52 -8.84
N MET A 23 -0.75 23.16 -7.88
CA MET A 23 -0.46 22.11 -6.89
C MET A 23 -0.44 20.72 -7.55
N LEU A 24 -1.42 20.43 -8.42
CA LEU A 24 -1.50 19.17 -9.17
C LEU A 24 -0.35 19.00 -10.17
N GLU A 25 0.15 20.10 -10.73
CA GLU A 25 1.30 20.13 -11.63
C GLU A 25 2.66 20.13 -10.90
N ASP A 26 2.67 20.23 -9.56
CA ASP A 26 3.92 20.25 -8.81
C ASP A 26 4.66 18.90 -8.91
N SER A 27 5.94 18.97 -9.24
CA SER A 27 6.80 17.79 -9.41
C SER A 27 6.87 16.87 -8.18
N LYS A 28 6.69 17.39 -6.95
CA LYS A 28 6.65 16.54 -5.74
C LYS A 28 5.33 15.81 -5.67
N PHE A 29 4.23 16.53 -5.91
CA PHE A 29 2.90 15.96 -5.85
C PHE A 29 2.72 14.85 -6.89
N VAL A 30 3.10 15.12 -8.14
CA VAL A 30 3.03 14.13 -9.23
C VAL A 30 3.91 12.92 -8.92
N PHE A 31 5.15 13.14 -8.44
CA PHE A 31 6.02 12.03 -8.03
C PHE A 31 5.35 11.10 -7.02
N TRP A 32 4.80 11.64 -5.93
CA TRP A 32 4.18 10.82 -4.89
C TRP A 32 2.91 10.13 -5.40
N ILE A 33 2.09 10.81 -6.19
CA ILE A 33 0.91 10.19 -6.81
C ILE A 33 1.31 9.02 -7.70
N THR A 34 2.36 9.14 -8.51
CA THR A 34 2.85 8.04 -9.34
C THR A 34 3.33 6.86 -8.50
N VAL A 35 4.07 7.11 -7.41
CA VAL A 35 4.51 6.06 -6.49
C VAL A 35 3.30 5.31 -5.91
N PHE A 36 2.30 6.03 -5.39
CA PHE A 36 1.11 5.40 -4.83
C PHE A 36 0.26 4.70 -5.88
N HIS A 37 0.12 5.27 -7.08
CA HIS A 37 -0.60 4.65 -8.19
C HIS A 37 -0.02 3.28 -8.55
N ASN A 38 1.30 3.09 -8.45
CA ASN A 38 1.92 1.80 -8.73
C ASN A 38 1.76 0.80 -7.57
N ILE A 39 1.65 1.29 -6.33
CA ILE A 39 1.52 0.45 -5.12
C ILE A 39 0.07 0.00 -4.89
N MET A 40 -0.91 0.88 -5.09
CA MET A 40 -2.32 0.63 -4.75
C MET A 40 -2.92 -0.63 -5.39
N PRO A 41 -2.69 -0.93 -6.68
CA PRO A 41 -3.24 -2.15 -7.29
C PRO A 41 -2.79 -3.43 -6.59
N HIS A 42 -1.57 -3.46 -6.07
CA HIS A 42 -1.07 -4.61 -5.31
C HIS A 42 -1.77 -4.73 -3.95
N VAL A 43 -2.06 -3.61 -3.30
CA VAL A 43 -2.79 -3.58 -2.03
C VAL A 43 -4.23 -4.04 -2.24
N ASP A 44 -4.89 -3.58 -3.30
CA ASP A 44 -6.26 -3.97 -3.64
C ASP A 44 -6.36 -5.46 -3.95
N VAL A 45 -5.41 -6.01 -4.72
CA VAL A 45 -5.34 -7.45 -4.99
C VAL A 45 -5.18 -8.24 -3.69
N LEU A 46 -4.27 -7.82 -2.80
CA LEU A 46 -4.09 -8.47 -1.51
C LEU A 46 -5.37 -8.41 -0.67
N TYR A 47 -6.03 -7.25 -0.60
CA TYR A 47 -7.27 -7.06 0.13
C TYR A 47 -8.38 -7.99 -0.39
N ASN A 48 -8.60 -8.01 -1.71
CA ASN A 48 -9.59 -8.87 -2.36
C ASN A 48 -9.33 -10.36 -2.12
N GLN A 49 -8.07 -10.77 -2.04
CA GLN A 49 -7.70 -12.15 -1.76
C GLN A 49 -7.97 -12.54 -0.30
N LEU A 50 -7.75 -11.62 0.64
CA LEU A 50 -7.94 -11.85 2.07
C LEU A 50 -9.39 -11.72 2.53
N GLN A 51 -10.23 -10.97 1.83
CA GLN A 51 -11.64 -10.82 2.16
C GLN A 51 -12.45 -12.13 1.93
N ARG A 52 -11.93 -13.09 1.17
CA ARG A 52 -12.64 -14.34 0.86
C ARG A 52 -12.78 -15.19 2.13
N THR A 53 -14.01 -15.50 2.52
CA THR A 53 -14.49 -16.05 3.81
C THR A 53 -13.86 -17.38 4.28
N LEU A 54 -12.96 -17.99 3.50
CA LEU A 54 -12.26 -19.24 3.84
C LEU A 54 -10.77 -19.12 3.51
N THR A 55 -10.10 -18.12 4.07
CA THR A 55 -8.66 -17.96 3.83
C THR A 55 -7.87 -18.90 4.73
N ASP A 56 -7.45 -20.03 4.17
CA ASP A 56 -6.46 -20.93 4.78
C ASP A 56 -5.18 -20.14 5.09
N ALA A 57 -4.60 -20.41 6.26
CA ALA A 57 -3.31 -19.92 6.69
C ALA A 57 -2.20 -20.07 5.65
N ALA A 58 -2.18 -21.21 4.95
CA ALA A 58 -1.21 -21.43 3.87
C ALA A 58 -1.45 -20.49 2.68
N LEU A 59 -2.72 -20.22 2.36
CA LEU A 59 -3.11 -19.27 1.32
C LEU A 59 -2.75 -17.83 1.70
N ILE A 60 -3.01 -17.40 2.94
CA ILE A 60 -2.62 -16.07 3.44
C ILE A 60 -1.10 -15.88 3.30
N ARG A 61 -0.30 -16.84 3.77
CA ARG A 61 1.17 -16.79 3.64
C ARG A 61 1.62 -16.71 2.18
N LYS A 62 0.98 -17.47 1.29
CA LYS A 62 1.27 -17.44 -0.15
C LYS A 62 0.97 -16.06 -0.74
N GLN A 63 -0.20 -15.48 -0.44
CA GLN A 63 -0.59 -14.18 -0.99
C GLN A 63 0.25 -13.02 -0.44
N VAL A 64 0.57 -13.04 0.86
CA VAL A 64 1.51 -12.08 1.46
C VAL A 64 2.90 -12.16 0.79
N ASN A 65 3.37 -13.36 0.46
CA ASN A 65 4.62 -13.54 -0.27
C ASN A 65 4.55 -13.02 -1.72
N VAL A 66 3.45 -13.25 -2.43
CA VAL A 66 3.21 -12.72 -3.78
C VAL A 66 3.17 -11.19 -3.76
N PHE A 67 2.47 -10.61 -2.80
CA PHE A 67 2.41 -9.17 -2.60
C PHE A 67 3.80 -8.58 -2.36
N ARG A 68 4.59 -9.19 -1.47
CA ARG A 68 5.98 -8.79 -1.20
C ARG A 68 6.84 -8.81 -2.46
N GLN A 69 6.75 -9.88 -3.27
CA GLN A 69 7.51 -9.97 -4.51
C GLN A 69 7.10 -8.89 -5.51
N SER A 70 5.81 -8.57 -5.59
CA SER A 70 5.31 -7.48 -6.44
C SER A 70 5.82 -6.12 -5.99
N LEU A 71 5.77 -5.83 -4.68
CA LEU A 71 6.34 -4.60 -4.12
C LEU A 71 7.85 -4.49 -4.33
N GLU A 72 8.59 -5.60 -4.27
CA GLU A 72 10.03 -5.55 -4.55
C GLU A 72 10.35 -5.27 -6.01
N LYS A 73 9.52 -5.76 -6.93
CA LYS A 73 9.63 -5.38 -8.34
C LYS A 73 9.37 -3.89 -8.50
N GLU A 74 8.36 -3.37 -7.82
CA GLU A 74 8.02 -1.95 -7.91
C GLU A 74 9.10 -1.07 -7.26
N ARG A 75 9.66 -1.48 -6.12
CA ARG A 75 10.80 -0.84 -5.45
C ARG A 75 12.02 -0.72 -6.38
N LYS A 76 12.30 -1.75 -7.19
CA LYS A 76 13.38 -1.71 -8.19
C LYS A 76 13.04 -0.78 -9.37
N ARG A 77 11.76 -0.65 -9.73
CA ARG A 77 11.30 0.26 -10.79
C ARG A 77 11.29 1.73 -10.37
N MET A 78 11.33 2.04 -9.07
CA MET A 78 11.36 3.42 -8.55
C MET A 78 12.53 4.26 -9.08
N ASP A 79 13.66 3.63 -9.40
CA ASP A 79 14.80 4.32 -10.02
C ASP A 79 14.48 4.81 -11.43
N THR A 80 13.72 4.03 -12.18
CA THR A 80 13.25 4.37 -13.52
C THR A 80 12.17 5.45 -13.46
N VAL A 81 11.20 5.31 -12.55
CA VAL A 81 10.13 6.31 -12.33
C VAL A 81 10.72 7.68 -11.98
N THR A 82 11.75 7.70 -11.11
CA THR A 82 12.43 8.95 -10.77
C THR A 82 13.10 9.58 -11.99
N LYS A 83 13.75 8.77 -12.85
CA LYS A 83 14.41 9.24 -14.06
C LYS A 83 13.41 9.77 -15.09
N GLU A 84 12.29 9.08 -15.32
CA GLU A 84 11.23 9.50 -16.24
C GLU A 84 10.60 10.83 -15.80
N ILE A 85 10.29 10.96 -14.51
CA ILE A 85 9.75 12.20 -13.93
C ILE A 85 10.82 13.30 -13.90
N SER A 86 12.12 12.99 -13.81
CA SER A 86 13.13 14.04 -13.97
C SER A 86 13.20 14.54 -15.42
N ALA A 87 13.14 13.63 -16.39
CA ALA A 87 13.26 13.93 -17.81
C ALA A 87 12.06 14.74 -18.35
N SER A 88 10.84 14.47 -17.87
CA SER A 88 9.65 15.17 -18.35
C SER A 88 9.54 16.63 -17.84
N TYR A 89 10.20 16.98 -16.74
CA TYR A 89 10.15 18.33 -16.14
C TYR A 89 11.39 19.19 -16.42
N GLU A 90 12.49 18.61 -16.92
CA GLU A 90 13.71 19.31 -17.35
C GLU A 90 13.45 20.38 -18.44
N THR A 91 12.37 20.25 -19.22
CA THR A 91 11.99 21.22 -20.25
C THR A 91 11.51 22.58 -19.70
N SER A 92 11.24 22.73 -18.40
CA SER A 92 10.54 23.93 -17.90
C SER A 92 11.20 24.77 -16.80
N ARG A 93 12.22 24.30 -16.06
CA ARG A 93 12.86 25.14 -15.02
C ARG A 93 14.19 24.58 -14.47
N LYS A 94 15.32 25.07 -14.99
CA LYS A 94 16.68 24.87 -14.45
C LYS A 94 16.85 25.58 -13.09
N ARG A 95 16.63 24.87 -11.97
CA ARG A 95 17.23 25.24 -10.67
C ARG A 95 17.69 23.98 -9.94
N LYS A 96 18.98 23.97 -9.56
CA LYS A 96 19.72 23.04 -8.69
C LYS A 96 18.82 22.03 -7.94
N ARG A 97 18.59 20.84 -8.53
CA ARG A 97 17.60 19.84 -8.05
C ARG A 97 18.15 18.43 -7.78
N GLU A 98 19.38 18.12 -8.17
CA GLU A 98 19.92 16.74 -8.14
C GLU A 98 19.83 16.07 -6.76
N ASN A 99 20.19 16.78 -5.68
CA ASN A 99 20.12 16.23 -4.32
C ASN A 99 18.69 15.95 -3.83
N ILE A 100 17.68 16.66 -4.37
CA ILE A 100 16.29 16.52 -3.91
C ILE A 100 15.65 15.25 -4.51
N HIS A 101 16.01 14.87 -5.74
CA HIS A 101 15.47 13.67 -6.37
C HIS A 101 16.03 12.40 -5.73
N ILE A 102 17.33 12.37 -5.39
CA ILE A 102 17.96 11.23 -4.70
C ILE A 102 17.27 10.96 -3.36
N ASN A 103 16.98 12.00 -2.57
CA ASN A 103 16.29 11.85 -1.30
C ASN A 103 14.85 11.31 -1.46
N ARG A 104 14.14 11.69 -2.54
CA ARG A 104 12.79 11.19 -2.81
C ARG A 104 12.78 9.73 -3.24
N THR A 105 13.75 9.30 -4.04
CA THR A 105 13.88 7.88 -4.44
C THR A 105 14.15 7.01 -3.23
N VAL A 106 15.02 7.46 -2.31
CA VAL A 106 15.27 6.77 -1.03
C VAL A 106 13.98 6.66 -0.22
N ALA A 107 13.28 7.79 -0.01
CA ALA A 107 12.01 7.79 0.72
C ALA A 107 10.93 6.91 0.06
N ALA A 108 10.84 6.86 -1.28
CA ALA A 108 9.91 5.97 -1.98
C ALA A 108 10.23 4.48 -1.75
N ARG A 109 11.52 4.11 -1.71
CA ARG A 109 11.94 2.75 -1.36
C ARG A 109 11.59 2.42 0.09
N GLU A 110 11.82 3.35 1.01
CA GLU A 110 11.44 3.20 2.42
C GLU A 110 9.94 2.98 2.59
N ILE A 111 9.09 3.67 1.81
CA ILE A 111 7.64 3.42 1.84
C ILE A 111 7.32 1.98 1.42
N CYS A 112 7.93 1.47 0.35
CA CYS A 112 7.75 0.06 -0.05
C CYS A 112 8.19 -0.91 1.06
N ASP A 113 9.29 -0.60 1.74
CA ASP A 113 9.83 -1.42 2.83
C ASP A 113 8.91 -1.38 4.07
N VAL A 114 8.41 -0.19 4.44
CA VAL A 114 7.45 0.02 5.55
C VAL A 114 6.15 -0.72 5.28
N ILE A 115 5.57 -0.59 4.08
CA ILE A 115 4.33 -1.30 3.71
C ILE A 115 4.55 -2.81 3.76
N SER A 116 5.68 -3.29 3.22
CA SER A 116 6.01 -4.72 3.24
C SER A 116 6.14 -5.26 4.66
N ASN A 117 6.76 -4.50 5.56
CA ASN A 117 6.91 -4.90 6.97
C ASN A 117 5.58 -4.84 7.72
N GLN A 118 4.77 -3.81 7.51
CA GLN A 118 3.42 -3.70 8.09
C GLN A 118 2.53 -4.89 7.71
N VAL A 119 2.58 -5.32 6.44
CA VAL A 119 1.84 -6.50 5.98
C VAL A 119 2.37 -7.76 6.65
N LYS A 120 3.69 -7.95 6.75
CA LYS A 120 4.26 -9.10 7.48
C LYS A 120 3.79 -9.13 8.93
N ASP A 121 3.92 -8.03 9.66
CA ASP A 121 3.61 -8.00 11.10
C ASP A 121 2.13 -8.29 11.36
N ARG A 122 1.23 -7.68 10.57
CA ARG A 122 -0.22 -7.87 10.70
C ARG A 122 -0.66 -9.30 10.41
N PHE A 123 -0.06 -9.97 9.43
CA PHE A 123 -0.46 -11.33 9.04
C PHE A 123 0.36 -12.43 9.72
N TYR A 124 1.58 -12.15 10.20
CA TYR A 124 2.37 -13.11 10.97
C TYR A 124 1.79 -13.30 12.38
N PHE A 125 1.35 -12.22 13.03
CA PHE A 125 0.76 -12.27 14.37
C PHE A 125 -0.66 -12.86 14.39
N SER A 126 -1.52 -12.51 13.43
CA SER A 126 -2.89 -13.05 13.37
C SER A 126 -2.91 -14.57 13.12
N LEU A 127 -1.92 -15.08 12.38
CA LEU A 127 -1.72 -16.50 12.15
C LEU A 127 -1.25 -17.27 13.40
N LEU A 128 -0.49 -16.65 14.29
CA LEU A 128 -0.04 -17.26 15.55
C LEU A 128 -1.16 -17.34 16.59
N CYS A 129 -2.00 -16.31 16.72
CA CYS A 129 -3.07 -16.28 17.72
C CYS A 129 -4.29 -17.13 17.34
N CYS A 130 -4.63 -17.26 16.05
CA CYS A 130 -5.74 -18.10 15.59
C CYS A 130 -5.41 -19.61 15.59
N PHE A 131 -4.12 -19.98 15.72
CA PHE A 131 -3.65 -21.36 15.80
C PHE A 131 -3.18 -21.78 17.20
N SER A 132 -3.61 -21.09 18.27
CA SER A 132 -3.58 -21.76 19.58
C SER A 132 -4.55 -22.94 19.50
N PRO A 133 -4.09 -24.20 19.46
CA PRO A 133 -5.01 -25.32 19.48
C PRO A 133 -5.70 -25.23 20.84
N ARG A 134 -7.02 -25.03 20.86
CA ARG A 134 -7.81 -25.50 22.00
C ARG A 134 -7.59 -27.00 22.05
N SER A 135 -6.55 -27.42 22.77
CA SER A 135 -6.41 -28.80 23.22
C SER A 135 -7.49 -29.02 24.26
N SER A 136 -8.70 -29.34 23.80
CA SER A 136 -9.71 -29.96 24.63
C SER A 136 -9.25 -31.39 24.93
N LYS A 137 -8.26 -31.54 25.82
CA LYS A 137 -8.17 -32.74 26.65
C LYS A 137 -9.34 -32.67 27.61
N ILE A 138 -10.43 -33.35 27.27
CA ILE A 138 -11.47 -33.68 28.23
C ILE A 138 -10.87 -34.75 29.16
N PRO A 139 -10.73 -34.50 30.48
CA PRO A 139 -10.27 -35.52 31.40
C PRO A 139 -11.46 -36.44 31.75
N GLY A 140 -11.28 -37.74 31.54
CA GLY A 140 -11.99 -38.79 32.27
C GLY A 140 -13.36 -39.20 31.74
N VAL A 141 -13.40 -40.27 30.93
CA VAL A 141 -14.42 -41.31 31.08
C VAL A 141 -13.73 -42.67 31.07
N ARG A 142 -14.13 -43.47 32.06
CA ARG A 142 -13.56 -44.70 32.58
C ARG A 142 -13.77 -45.90 31.63
N GLU A 143 -12.82 -46.82 31.65
CA GLU A 143 -12.89 -48.20 31.14
C GLU A 143 -14.28 -48.84 31.17
N LYS A 144 -14.67 -49.44 30.04
CA LYS A 144 -15.23 -50.80 30.02
C LYS A 144 -14.70 -51.56 28.81
N VAL A 145 -13.69 -52.39 29.08
CA VAL A 145 -13.41 -53.58 28.26
C VAL A 145 -14.55 -54.54 28.51
N SER A 146 -15.29 -54.90 27.46
CA SER A 146 -16.15 -56.08 27.45
C SER A 146 -15.61 -57.01 26.37
N ASN A 147 -14.78 -57.95 26.80
CA ASN A 147 -14.59 -59.22 26.10
C ASN A 147 -15.94 -59.95 26.09
N SER A 148 -16.29 -60.50 24.93
CA SER A 148 -17.25 -61.58 24.84
C SER A 148 -16.79 -62.50 23.72
N ASP A 149 -16.03 -63.52 24.14
CA ASP A 149 -15.85 -64.78 23.42
C ASP A 149 -17.21 -65.49 23.32
N SER A 150 -17.54 -65.96 22.12
CA SER A 150 -18.26 -67.21 21.83
C SER A 150 -18.13 -67.51 20.35
#